data_AF-A0A9P4QKA4-F1
#
_entry.id   AF-A0A9P4QKA4-F1
#
_cell.length_a   1.000
_cell.length_b   1.000
_cell.length_c   1.000
_cell.angle_alpha   90.00
_cell.angle_beta   90.00
_cell.angle_gamma   90.00
#
_symmetry.space_group_name_H-M   'P 1'
#
loop_
_entity.id
_entity.type
_entity.pdbx_description
1 polymer ?
#
loop_
_entity_poly.entity_id
_entity_poly.type
_entity_poly.pdbx_seq_one_letter_code
_entity_poly.pdbx_strand_id
1 'polypeptide(L)' 'MLGTVFGAAFGLQLAFDTGSEKLWDSINRGRQWKDIKQKYMEQPEDEEE' A
#
# COMPACT_ATOMS: atom_id res chain seq x y z
N MET A 1 -13.78 31.94 0.49
CA MET A 1 -14.38 30.73 1.11
C MET A 1 -14.12 29.47 0.29
N LEU A 2 -14.50 29.39 -1.00
CA LEU A 2 -14.30 28.18 -1.81
C LEU A 2 -12.83 27.72 -1.95
N GLY A 3 -11.89 28.65 -2.17
CA GLY A 3 -10.46 28.30 -2.28
C GLY A 3 -9.90 27.66 -1.02
N THR A 4 -10.34 28.10 0.16
CA THR A 4 -9.96 27.50 1.45
C THR A 4 -10.52 26.09 1.59
N VAL A 5 -11.77 25.87 1.20
CA VAL A 5 -12.43 24.56 1.23
C VAL A 5 -11.71 23.58 0.30
N PHE A 6 -11.44 23.98 -0.95
CA PHE A 6 -10.74 23.12 -1.90
C PHE A 6 -9.29 22.87 -1.51
N GLY A 7 -8.58 23.90 -1.03
CA GLY A 7 -7.20 23.75 -0.56
C GLY A 7 -7.10 22.79 0.63
N ALA A 8 -8.01 22.91 1.60
CA ALA A 8 -8.07 22.01 2.75
C ALA A 8 -8.47 20.59 2.33
N ALA A 9 -9.47 20.43 1.46
CA ALA A 9 -9.90 19.13 0.98
C ALA A 9 -8.76 18.39 0.25
N PHE A 10 -8.03 19.06 -0.64
CA PHE A 10 -6.90 18.48 -1.35
C PHE A 10 -5.75 18.11 -0.39
N GLY A 11 -5.41 19.01 0.54
CA GLY A 11 -4.36 18.75 1.53
C GLY A 11 -4.71 17.57 2.45
N LEU A 12 -5.95 17.51 2.93
CA LEU A 12 -6.43 16.41 3.76
C LEU A 12 -6.50 15.10 3.00
N GLN A 13 -6.94 15.11 1.74
CA GLN A 13 -6.98 13.91 0.90
C GLN A 13 -5.58 13.28 0.78
N LEU A 14 -4.57 14.05 0.39
CA LEU A 14 -3.20 13.55 0.26
C LEU A 14 -2.65 12.99 1.57
N ALA A 15 -2.89 13.71 2.68
CA ALA A 15 -2.43 13.31 4.00
C ALA A 15 -3.14 12.03 4.48
N PHE A 16 -4.45 11.95 4.25
CA PHE A 16 -5.27 10.81 4.64
C PHE A 16 -4.92 9.57 3.82
N ASP A 17 -4.81 9.67 2.50
CA ASP A 17 -4.46 8.55 1.63
C ASP A 17 -3.10 7.98 2.02
N THR A 18 -2.07 8.83 2.13
CA THR A 18 -0.72 8.40 2.49
C THR A 18 -0.65 7.82 3.91
N GLY A 19 -1.31 8.48 4.87
CA GLY A 19 -1.30 8.07 6.27
C GLY A 19 -2.07 6.77 6.51
N SER A 20 -3.23 6.62 5.89
CA SER A 20 -4.07 5.42 6.01
C SER A 20 -3.43 4.21 5.33
N GLU A 21 -2.82 4.38 4.15
CA GLU A 21 -2.04 3.31 3.48
C GLU A 21 -0.89 2.82 4.38
N LYS A 22 -0.12 3.75 4.97
CA LYS A 22 0.98 3.39 5.88
C LYS A 22 0.50 2.67 7.14
N LEU A 23 -0.63 3.10 7.71
CA LEU A 23 -1.22 2.45 8.87
C LEU A 23 -1.69 1.04 8.52
N TRP A 24 -2.39 0.90 7.40
CA TRP A 24 -2.83 -0.38 6.87
C TRP A 24 -1.65 -1.33 6.64
N ASP A 25 -0.57 -0.80 6.05
CA ASP A 25 0.65 -1.55 5.79
C ASP A 25 1.33 -2.07 7.04
N SER A 26 1.36 -1.25 8.07
CA SER A 26 1.94 -1.64 9.35
C SER A 26 1.12 -2.73 10.03
N ILE A 27 -0.21 -2.64 9.98
CA ILE A 27 -1.11 -3.60 10.61
C ILE A 27 -1.10 -4.94 9.86
N ASN A 28 -1.02 -4.91 8.53
CA ASN A 28 -1.12 -6.10 7.69
C ASN A 28 0.23 -6.62 7.17
N ARG A 29 1.34 -6.13 7.71
CA ARG A 29 2.69 -6.54 7.32
C ARG A 29 2.85 -8.07 7.32
N GLY A 30 3.41 -8.60 6.25
CA GLY A 30 3.66 -10.03 6.06
C GLY A 30 2.44 -10.80 5.52
N ARG A 31 1.29 -10.15 5.38
CA ARG A 31 0.06 -10.75 4.81
C ARG A 31 -0.32 -10.13 3.48
N GLN A 32 0.27 -8.99 3.11
CA GLN A 32 -0.06 -8.33 1.86
C GLN A 32 0.61 -9.02 0.70
N TRP A 33 -0.03 -8.96 -0.48
CA TRP A 33 0.55 -9.52 -1.70
C TRP A 33 1.96 -8.98 -1.97
N LYS A 34 2.17 -7.67 -1.77
CA LYS A 34 3.51 -7.05 -1.92
C LYS A 34 4.59 -7.65 -1.02
N ASP A 35 4.21 -8.25 0.11
CA ASP A 35 5.14 -8.88 1.06
C ASP A 35 5.41 -10.36 0.71
N ILE A 36 4.44 -11.07 0.12
CA ILE A 36 4.51 -12.53 -0.10
C ILE A 36 4.73 -12.92 -1.55
N LYS A 37 4.56 -12.00 -2.51
CA LYS A 37 4.58 -12.30 -3.95
C LYS A 37 5.85 -13.01 -4.41
N GLN A 38 7.03 -12.70 -3.85
CA GLN A 38 8.27 -13.32 -4.30
C GLN A 38 8.23 -14.85 -4.18
N LYS A 39 7.56 -15.37 -3.13
CA LYS A 39 7.42 -16.81 -2.88
C LYS A 39 6.63 -17.57 -3.95
N TYR A 40 5.88 -16.85 -4.79
CA TYR A 40 5.01 -17.42 -5.82
C TYR A 40 5.42 -17.01 -7.23
N MET A 41 6.33 -16.04 -7.36
CA MET A 41 6.85 -15.57 -8.65
C MET A 41 8.12 -16.34 -9.05
N GLU A 42 8.85 -16.88 -8.08
CA GLU A 42 9.84 -17.94 -8.33
C GLU A 42 9.06 -19.22 -8.65
N GLN A 43 9.00 -19.60 -9.93
CA GLN A 43 8.59 -20.94 -10.34
C GLN A 43 9.60 -21.95 -9.76
N PRO A 44 9.18 -23.16 -9.37
CA PRO A 44 10.12 -24.17 -8.89
C PRO A 44 11.07 -24.52 -10.05
N GLU A 45 12.30 -24.02 -9.98
CA GLU A 45 13.42 -24.59 -10.76
C GLU A 45 13.81 -25.99 -10.27
N ASP A 46 13.12 -26.51 -9.24
CA ASP A 46 13.41 -27.80 -8.58
C ASP A 46 12.37 -28.92 -8.88
N GLU A 47 11.60 -28.86 -9.98
CA GLU A 47 10.86 -30.03 -10.51
C GLU A 47 11.60 -30.75 -11.66
N GLU A 48 12.83 -30.32 -11.99
CA GLU A 48 13.72 -31.00 -12.95
C GLU A 48 15.07 -31.41 -12.31
N GLU A 49 15.06 -32.29 -11.30
CA GLU A 49 16.14 -33.28 -11.06
C GLU A 49 15.67 -34.48 -10.21
#